data_AF-A0A2K5L4Y3-F1
#
_entry.id   AF-A0A2K5L4Y3-F1
#
_cell.length_a   1.000
_cell.length_b   1.000
_cell.length_c   1.000
_cell.angle_alpha   90.00
_cell.angle_beta   90.00
_cell.angle_gamma   90.00
#
_symmetry.space_group_name_H-M   'P 1'
#
loop_
_entity.id
_entity.type
_entity.pdbx_description
1 polymer ?
#
loop_
_entity_poly.entity_id
_entity_poly.type
_entity_poly.pdbx_seq_one_letter_code
_entity_poly.pdbx_strand_id
1 'polypeptide(L)'
;MEGVKAEAREGAAVAQDLLALGYGGVPGTASRGASCPDFRALCVRLAAELATLGALEQQREAGAEVLSAGDGPYAEEDFLRQLGRLLRELHCPDRALCGGDGAAALREPGAGLRLLRFLCSELQATRLLRLRSLLDPSPRPPLGEGVVEGAGMVQELGLTLQALGLPRPAPGTPASQLLQELHAKEALESLSQSLRDQYRCRRYLLLKRLDLTTSAFHWSDRAEVLMGNVPDRGGRPNELEPPMPTWRSRREDGGPQCWGRKKKKKKK
;
A
#
# COMPACT_ATOMS: atom_id res chain seq x y z
N MET A 1 15.33 20.56 21.80
CA MET A 1 16.37 20.09 20.85
C MET A 1 15.95 18.88 20.02
N GLU A 2 15.00 18.04 20.45
CA GLU A 2 14.52 16.89 19.66
C GLU A 2 13.72 17.28 18.41
N GLY A 3 12.82 18.26 18.48
CA GLY A 3 11.99 18.67 17.34
C GLY A 3 12.80 19.15 16.12
N VAL A 4 13.87 19.91 16.36
CA VAL A 4 14.76 20.41 15.29
C VAL A 4 15.51 19.26 14.60
N LYS A 5 15.86 18.20 15.34
CA LYS A 5 16.50 17.00 14.77
C LYS A 5 15.50 16.16 13.95
N ALA A 6 14.24 16.10 14.38
CA ALA A 6 13.19 15.40 13.64
C ALA A 6 12.89 16.11 12.30
N GLU A 7 12.74 17.44 12.31
CA GLU A 7 12.50 18.23 11.10
C GLU A 7 13.67 18.17 10.10
N ALA A 8 14.91 18.15 10.61
CA ALA A 8 16.09 17.96 9.75
C ALA A 8 16.12 16.58 9.07
N ARG A 9 15.74 15.52 9.78
CA ARG A 9 15.63 14.17 9.21
C ARG A 9 14.53 14.08 8.16
N GLU A 10 13.38 14.67 8.44
CA GLU A 10 12.27 14.73 7.48
C GLU A 10 12.64 15.55 6.24
N GLY A 11 13.36 16.66 6.42
CA GLY A 11 13.89 17.42 5.29
C GLY A 11 14.89 16.66 4.43
N ALA A 12 15.72 15.81 5.03
CA ALA A 12 16.63 14.94 4.29
C ALA A 12 15.87 13.87 3.48
N ALA A 13 14.80 13.29 4.03
CA ALA A 13 13.97 12.32 3.32
C ALA A 13 13.27 12.95 2.11
N VAL A 14 12.64 14.12 2.27
CA VAL A 14 12.00 14.84 1.16
C VAL A 14 13.02 15.24 0.09
N ALA A 15 14.24 15.61 0.48
CA ALA A 15 15.30 15.90 -0.48
C ALA A 15 15.72 14.64 -1.28
N GLN A 16 15.79 13.47 -0.64
CA GLN A 16 16.04 12.20 -1.33
C GLN A 16 14.91 11.85 -2.31
N ASP A 17 13.65 12.05 -1.91
CA ASP A 17 12.49 11.80 -2.78
C ASP A 17 12.52 12.72 -4.01
N LEU A 18 12.81 14.01 -3.83
CA LEU A 18 12.94 14.96 -4.92
C LEU A 18 14.08 14.57 -5.88
N LEU A 19 15.23 14.17 -5.34
CA LEU A 19 16.34 13.66 -6.16
C LEU A 19 15.94 12.42 -6.95
N ALA A 20 15.27 11.45 -6.31
CA ALA A 20 14.79 10.24 -6.98
C ALA A 20 13.75 10.54 -8.07
N LEU A 21 12.96 11.60 -7.89
CA LEU A 21 11.98 12.07 -8.86
C LEU A 21 12.59 12.86 -10.03
N GLY A 22 13.89 13.22 -9.95
CA GLY A 22 14.61 14.01 -10.96
C GLY A 22 14.68 15.52 -10.67
N TYR A 23 14.21 15.95 -9.50
CA TYR A 23 14.22 17.33 -9.03
C TYR A 23 15.48 17.59 -8.18
N GLY A 24 16.63 17.66 -8.86
CA GLY A 24 17.89 18.07 -8.25
C GLY A 24 18.00 19.59 -8.08
N GLY A 25 18.79 20.03 -7.08
CA GLY A 25 19.18 21.45 -6.94
C GLY A 25 18.32 22.29 -5.99
N VAL A 26 17.44 21.69 -5.20
CA VAL A 26 16.72 22.44 -4.16
C VAL A 26 17.70 22.78 -3.03
N PRO A 27 17.94 24.05 -2.68
CA PRO A 27 18.87 24.38 -1.61
C PRO A 27 18.32 23.75 -0.32
N GLY A 28 19.10 22.86 0.30
CA GLY A 28 18.71 22.07 1.46
C GLY A 28 18.30 22.88 2.70
N THR A 29 18.36 24.21 2.61
CA THR A 29 18.09 25.19 3.66
C THR A 29 17.20 26.36 3.22
N ALA A 30 16.69 26.38 1.98
CA ALA A 30 15.84 27.48 1.51
C ALA A 30 14.50 27.51 2.25
N SER A 31 13.95 28.72 2.47
CA SER A 31 12.67 28.92 3.13
C SER A 31 11.56 28.18 2.36
N ARG A 32 10.91 27.21 3.02
CA ARG A 32 9.84 26.39 2.43
C ARG A 32 8.46 27.04 2.63
N GLY A 33 8.40 28.35 2.39
CA GLY A 33 7.20 29.18 2.57
C GLY A 33 6.73 29.77 1.25
N ALA A 34 5.46 30.19 1.20
CA ALA A 34 4.85 30.77 -0.01
C ALA A 34 5.56 32.05 -0.49
N SER A 35 6.19 32.81 0.40
CA SER A 35 6.98 33.99 0.05
C SER A 35 8.26 33.67 -0.74
N CYS A 36 8.76 32.43 -0.68
CA CYS A 36 9.95 32.00 -1.40
C CYS A 36 9.62 31.69 -2.87
N PRO A 37 10.22 32.39 -3.85
CA PRO A 37 9.96 32.15 -5.27
C PRO A 37 10.46 30.78 -5.73
N ASP A 38 11.61 30.31 -5.24
CA ASP A 38 12.16 28.99 -5.60
C ASP A 38 11.25 27.85 -5.12
N PHE A 39 10.67 28.00 -3.93
CA PHE A 39 9.70 27.04 -3.38
C PHE A 39 8.42 27.00 -4.21
N ARG A 40 7.86 28.16 -4.56
CA ARG A 40 6.70 28.25 -5.46
C ARG A 40 7.00 27.62 -6.81
N ALA A 41 8.14 27.95 -7.41
CA ALA A 41 8.57 27.38 -8.68
C ALA A 41 8.72 25.85 -8.62
N LEU A 42 9.24 25.29 -7.52
CA LEU A 42 9.30 23.85 -7.33
C LEU A 42 7.90 23.22 -7.26
N CYS A 43 6.99 23.79 -6.45
CA CYS A 43 5.61 23.30 -6.34
C CYS A 43 4.89 23.34 -7.69
N VAL A 44 5.12 24.40 -8.47
CA VAL A 44 4.59 24.56 -9.83
C VAL A 44 5.10 23.48 -10.76
N ARG A 45 6.41 23.17 -10.75
CA ARG A 45 6.95 22.10 -11.61
C ARG A 45 6.37 20.73 -11.24
N LEU A 46 6.28 20.42 -9.95
CA LEU A 46 5.67 19.16 -9.48
C LEU A 46 4.19 19.06 -9.89
N ALA A 47 3.43 20.13 -9.72
CA ALA A 47 2.01 20.17 -10.10
C ALA A 47 1.79 20.10 -11.62
N ALA A 48 2.64 20.75 -12.40
CA ALA A 48 2.62 20.66 -13.85
C ALA A 48 2.87 19.22 -14.29
N GLU A 49 3.82 18.51 -13.67
CA GLU A 49 4.04 17.11 -13.98
C GLU A 49 2.82 16.25 -13.60
N LEU A 50 2.26 16.42 -12.40
CA LEU A 50 1.02 15.73 -11.99
C LEU A 50 -0.12 15.93 -13.01
N ALA A 51 -0.29 17.14 -13.53
CA ALA A 51 -1.27 17.44 -14.56
C ALA A 51 -0.97 16.71 -15.89
N THR A 52 0.30 16.61 -16.31
CA THR A 52 0.69 15.87 -17.53
C THR A 52 0.49 14.36 -17.41
N LEU A 53 0.54 13.82 -16.19
CA LEU A 53 0.36 12.39 -15.92
C LEU A 53 -1.12 11.98 -15.75
N GLY A 54 -2.06 12.93 -15.81
CA GLY A 54 -3.49 12.64 -15.73
C GLY A 54 -4.04 12.53 -14.30
N ALA A 55 -3.30 12.95 -13.28
CA ALA A 55 -3.79 12.91 -11.88
C ALA A 55 -5.08 13.74 -11.66
N LEU A 56 -5.36 14.69 -12.55
CA LEU A 56 -6.51 15.61 -12.50
C LEU A 56 -7.64 15.22 -13.48
N GLU A 57 -7.65 13.98 -13.98
CA GLU A 57 -8.52 13.54 -15.08
C GLU A 57 -10.04 13.64 -14.82
N GLN A 58 -10.49 13.77 -13.56
CA GLN A 58 -11.92 13.74 -13.21
C GLN A 58 -12.66 15.08 -13.28
N GLN A 59 -12.01 16.17 -13.69
CA GLN A 59 -12.64 17.51 -13.79
C GLN A 59 -12.24 18.27 -15.07
N ARG A 60 -11.80 17.57 -16.13
CA ARG A 60 -11.46 18.20 -17.43
C ARG A 60 -12.70 18.62 -18.24
N GLU A 61 -13.69 19.17 -17.58
CA GLU A 61 -14.71 20.02 -18.19
C GLU A 61 -14.59 21.40 -17.54
N ALA A 62 -14.02 22.33 -18.30
CA ALA A 62 -13.85 23.76 -18.02
C ALA A 62 -12.76 24.18 -17.00
N GLY A 63 -11.59 24.57 -17.53
CA GLY A 63 -10.79 25.65 -16.93
C GLY A 63 -9.91 25.31 -15.73
N ALA A 64 -9.18 24.19 -15.76
CA ALA A 64 -8.13 23.92 -14.77
C ALA A 64 -6.96 24.91 -14.96
N GLU A 65 -6.93 25.97 -14.16
CA GLU A 65 -5.77 26.84 -14.05
C GLU A 65 -4.61 26.05 -13.41
N VAL A 66 -3.56 25.82 -14.19
CA VAL A 66 -2.30 25.23 -13.72
C VAL A 66 -1.70 26.15 -12.66
N LEU A 67 -1.15 25.57 -11.58
CA LEU A 67 -0.40 26.33 -10.59
C LEU A 67 0.63 27.23 -11.26
N SER A 68 0.63 28.51 -10.92
CA SER A 68 1.62 29.49 -11.37
C SER A 68 2.40 30.03 -10.19
N ALA A 69 3.70 30.25 -10.38
CA ALA A 69 4.54 30.86 -9.35
C ALA A 69 4.19 32.34 -9.16
N GLY A 70 3.79 33.01 -10.24
CA GLY A 70 3.50 34.43 -10.32
C GLY A 70 4.74 35.31 -10.14
N ASP A 71 4.85 36.37 -10.94
CA ASP A 71 5.96 37.35 -10.88
C ASP A 71 5.51 38.74 -10.40
N GLY A 72 4.23 38.88 -10.03
CA GLY A 72 3.62 40.15 -9.64
C GLY A 72 3.53 40.39 -8.12
N PRO A 73 3.07 41.59 -7.69
CA PRO A 73 2.93 41.94 -6.28
C PRO A 73 1.89 41.10 -5.53
N TYR A 74 1.01 40.38 -6.24
CA TYR A 74 0.01 39.46 -5.67
C TYR A 74 0.33 37.99 -5.93
N ALA A 75 1.57 37.69 -6.31
CA ALA A 75 1.95 36.36 -6.75
C ALA A 75 1.91 35.32 -5.62
N GLU A 76 2.10 35.73 -4.37
CA GLU A 76 1.96 34.83 -3.22
C GLU A 76 0.49 34.44 -3.01
N GLU A 77 -0.42 35.42 -3.02
CA GLU A 77 -1.86 35.22 -2.83
C GLU A 77 -2.48 34.41 -3.98
N ASP A 78 -2.07 34.70 -5.22
CA ASP A 78 -2.50 33.96 -6.41
C ASP A 78 -2.01 32.51 -6.35
N PHE A 79 -0.74 32.30 -6.02
CA PHE A 79 -0.18 30.97 -5.81
C PHE A 79 -0.92 30.20 -4.72
N LEU A 80 -1.17 30.82 -3.57
CA LEU A 80 -1.87 30.18 -2.44
C LEU A 80 -3.31 29.81 -2.80
N ARG A 81 -4.01 30.68 -3.54
CA ARG A 81 -5.37 30.40 -4.01
C ARG A 81 -5.40 29.22 -4.98
N GLN A 82 -4.46 29.16 -5.92
CA GLN A 82 -4.35 28.06 -6.88
C GLN A 82 -3.90 26.76 -6.18
N LEU A 83 -2.95 26.85 -5.24
CA LEU A 83 -2.47 25.73 -4.44
C LEU A 83 -3.61 25.11 -3.64
N GLY A 84 -4.43 25.91 -2.96
CA GLY A 84 -5.58 25.42 -2.22
C GLY A 84 -6.63 24.73 -3.10
N ARG A 85 -6.77 25.11 -4.38
CA ARG A 85 -7.62 24.38 -5.35
C ARG A 85 -6.99 23.04 -5.71
N LEU A 86 -5.73 23.03 -6.12
CA LEU A 86 -5.00 21.81 -6.45
C LEU A 86 -5.02 20.80 -5.31
N LEU A 87 -4.76 21.23 -4.07
CA LEU A 87 -4.73 20.33 -2.92
C LEU A 87 -6.10 19.69 -2.63
N ARG A 88 -7.20 20.40 -2.92
CA ARG A 88 -8.56 19.83 -2.80
C ARG A 88 -8.84 18.82 -3.91
N GLU A 89 -8.38 19.08 -5.13
CA GLU A 89 -8.48 18.15 -6.27
C GLU A 89 -7.68 16.88 -6.03
N LEU A 90 -6.48 17.00 -5.45
CA LEU A 90 -5.64 15.87 -5.06
C LEU A 90 -6.07 15.22 -3.73
N HIS A 91 -7.18 15.66 -3.12
CA HIS A 91 -7.68 15.15 -1.84
C HIS A 91 -6.64 15.14 -0.70
N CYS A 92 -5.85 16.20 -0.58
CA CYS A 92 -4.81 16.31 0.43
C CYS A 92 -5.39 16.19 1.85
N PRO A 93 -4.82 15.33 2.72
CA PRO A 93 -5.34 15.10 4.07
C PRO A 93 -5.01 16.23 5.06
N ASP A 94 -4.07 17.11 4.75
CA ASP A 94 -3.69 18.24 5.62
C ASP A 94 -4.74 19.36 5.52
N ARG A 95 -5.66 19.38 6.50
CA ARG A 95 -6.74 20.35 6.58
C ARG A 95 -6.27 21.79 6.78
N ALA A 96 -5.08 21.99 7.36
CA ALA A 96 -4.54 23.35 7.53
C ALA A 96 -4.12 23.91 6.17
N LEU A 97 -3.45 23.11 5.35
CA LEU A 97 -3.02 23.51 4.00
C LEU A 97 -4.19 23.63 3.01
N CYS A 98 -5.26 22.84 3.19
CA CYS A 98 -6.47 22.90 2.34
C CYS A 98 -7.50 23.95 2.80
N GLY A 99 -7.25 24.64 3.91
CA GLY A 99 -8.15 25.62 4.51
C GLY A 99 -8.15 26.97 3.80
N GLY A 100 -8.91 27.92 4.34
CA GLY A 100 -9.07 29.27 3.76
C GLY A 100 -7.86 30.20 3.91
N ASP A 101 -6.96 29.92 4.85
CA ASP A 101 -5.76 30.74 5.11
C ASP A 101 -4.47 29.93 4.87
N GLY A 102 -4.20 29.65 3.59
CA GLY A 102 -2.99 28.94 3.18
C GLY A 102 -1.69 29.70 3.52
N ALA A 103 -1.76 31.03 3.64
CA ALA A 103 -0.61 31.87 4.01
C ALA A 103 -0.18 31.59 5.45
N ALA A 104 -1.13 31.62 6.39
CA ALA A 104 -0.84 31.27 7.78
C ALA A 104 -0.41 29.81 7.91
N ALA A 105 -1.06 28.89 7.19
CA ALA A 105 -0.73 27.47 7.25
C ALA A 105 0.70 27.16 6.77
N LEU A 106 1.19 27.82 5.72
CA LEU A 106 2.57 27.62 5.22
C LEU A 106 3.63 28.37 6.01
N ARG A 107 3.25 29.28 6.91
CA ARG A 107 4.16 29.93 7.86
C ARG A 107 4.50 29.03 9.05
N GLU A 108 3.68 28.02 9.31
CA GLU A 108 3.94 27.05 10.37
C GLU A 108 5.21 26.22 10.08
N PRO A 109 6.04 25.94 11.10
CA PRO A 109 7.24 25.12 10.95
C PRO A 109 6.88 23.73 10.38
N GLY A 110 7.69 23.26 9.43
CA GLY A 110 7.45 22.00 8.71
C GLY A 110 6.27 21.99 7.73
N ALA A 111 5.44 23.03 7.61
CA ALA A 111 4.28 23.00 6.70
C ALA A 111 4.68 22.83 5.23
N GLY A 112 5.72 23.54 4.78
CA GLY A 112 6.28 23.35 3.44
C GLY A 112 6.88 21.96 3.21
N LEU A 113 7.41 21.32 4.27
CA LEU A 113 7.87 19.93 4.18
C LEU A 113 6.72 18.95 4.00
N ARG A 114 5.64 19.11 4.78
CA ARG A 114 4.43 18.28 4.63
C ARG A 114 3.84 18.42 3.23
N LEU A 115 3.79 19.66 2.71
CA LEU A 115 3.34 19.92 1.34
C LEU A 115 4.22 19.20 0.30
N LEU A 116 5.54 19.37 0.37
CA LEU A 116 6.45 18.73 -0.59
C LEU A 116 6.40 17.21 -0.51
N ARG A 117 6.35 16.65 0.71
CA ARG A 117 6.20 15.21 0.92
C ARG A 117 4.91 14.68 0.29
N PHE A 118 3.81 15.39 0.47
CA PHE A 118 2.53 15.07 -0.16
C PHE A 118 2.65 15.10 -1.69
N LEU A 119 3.12 16.21 -2.28
CA LEU A 119 3.26 16.33 -3.73
C LEU A 119 4.22 15.28 -4.33
N CYS A 120 5.31 14.96 -3.65
CA CYS A 120 6.22 13.88 -4.07
C CYS A 120 5.53 12.52 -4.03
N SER A 121 4.79 12.22 -2.96
CA SER A 121 4.06 10.96 -2.82
C SER A 121 2.98 10.80 -3.89
N GLU A 122 2.22 11.86 -4.18
CA GLU A 122 1.23 11.87 -5.25
C GLU A 122 1.89 11.68 -6.62
N LEU A 123 3.05 12.32 -6.87
CA LEU A 123 3.76 12.16 -8.13
C LEU A 123 4.32 10.74 -8.30
N GLN A 124 4.88 10.16 -7.23
CA GLN A 124 5.33 8.77 -7.21
C GLN A 124 4.16 7.81 -7.48
N ALA A 125 3.02 8.02 -6.81
CA ALA A 125 1.82 7.21 -6.99
C ALA A 125 1.29 7.31 -8.42
N THR A 126 1.20 8.52 -8.97
CA THR A 126 0.71 8.74 -10.33
C THR A 126 1.65 8.13 -11.37
N ARG A 127 2.97 8.28 -11.23
CA ARG A 127 3.96 7.61 -12.09
C ARG A 127 3.81 6.09 -12.03
N LEU A 128 3.63 5.53 -10.82
CA LEU A 128 3.44 4.09 -10.64
C LEU A 128 2.13 3.60 -11.28
N LEU A 129 1.03 4.34 -11.10
CA LEU A 129 -0.26 4.03 -11.72
C LEU A 129 -0.16 4.10 -13.25
N ARG A 130 0.53 5.10 -13.81
CA ARG A 130 0.78 5.19 -15.25
C ARG A 130 1.61 4.03 -15.77
N LEU A 131 2.69 3.66 -15.07
CA LEU A 131 3.48 2.48 -15.42
C LEU A 131 2.63 1.21 -15.36
N ARG A 132 1.77 1.07 -14.35
CA ARG A 132 0.85 -0.06 -14.25
C ARG A 132 -0.16 -0.07 -15.40
N SER A 133 -0.74 1.07 -15.77
CA SER A 133 -1.64 1.18 -16.93
C SER A 133 -0.93 0.89 -18.27
N LEU A 134 0.38 1.14 -18.37
CA LEU A 134 1.19 0.76 -19.54
C LEU A 134 1.52 -0.74 -19.56
N LEU A 135 1.70 -1.35 -18.39
CA LEU A 135 2.00 -2.78 -18.23
C LEU A 135 0.74 -3.66 -18.20
N ASP A 136 -0.42 -3.05 -18.01
CA ASP A 136 -1.74 -3.68 -17.95
C ASP A 136 -2.56 -3.17 -19.15
N PRO A 137 -2.35 -3.72 -20.37
CA PRO A 137 -3.14 -3.33 -21.53
C PRO A 137 -4.56 -3.89 -21.37
N SER A 138 -5.40 -3.19 -20.60
CA SER A 138 -6.84 -3.45 -20.59
C SER A 138 -7.47 -2.93 -21.89
N PRO A 139 -8.39 -3.68 -22.52
CA PRO A 139 -8.77 -3.49 -23.92
C PRO A 139 -9.76 -2.32 -24.09
N ARG A 140 -9.43 -1.37 -24.98
CA ARG A 140 -10.38 -0.43 -25.60
C ARG A 140 -10.13 -0.32 -27.12
N PRO A 141 -11.18 -0.05 -27.92
CA PRO A 141 -11.43 -0.61 -29.26
C PRO A 141 -10.60 0.04 -30.39
N PRO A 142 -10.61 -0.54 -31.62
CA PRO A 142 -9.41 -0.59 -32.45
C PRO A 142 -9.22 0.68 -33.28
N LEU A 143 -7.96 1.07 -33.41
CA LEU A 143 -7.54 1.90 -34.54
C LEU A 143 -6.15 1.45 -34.99
N GLY A 144 -6.09 0.87 -36.18
CA GLY A 144 -4.83 0.64 -36.90
C GLY A 144 -4.37 -0.81 -36.95
N GLU A 145 -5.00 -1.57 -37.82
CA GLU A 145 -4.45 -2.64 -38.68
C GLU A 145 -2.92 -2.83 -38.65
N GLY A 146 -2.44 -4.04 -38.32
CA GLY A 146 -1.02 -4.36 -38.40
C GLY A 146 -0.57 -5.73 -37.83
N VAL A 147 -1.00 -6.83 -38.46
CA VAL A 147 -0.20 -8.05 -38.77
C VAL A 147 0.55 -8.77 -37.62
N VAL A 148 0.04 -9.97 -37.28
CA VAL A 148 0.75 -11.18 -36.78
C VAL A 148 1.23 -11.17 -35.32
N GLU A 149 0.30 -11.27 -34.37
CA GLU A 149 0.61 -11.76 -33.00
C GLU A 149 -0.58 -12.50 -32.32
N GLY A 150 -1.51 -13.05 -33.10
CA GLY A 150 -2.74 -13.66 -32.56
C GLY A 150 -2.57 -15.07 -31.97
N ALA A 151 -1.51 -15.80 -32.31
CA ALA A 151 -1.36 -17.21 -31.93
C ALA A 151 -1.05 -17.40 -30.43
N GLY A 152 -0.21 -16.53 -29.86
CA GLY A 152 0.16 -16.59 -28.44
C GLY A 152 -1.01 -16.25 -27.52
N MET A 153 -1.80 -15.24 -27.86
CA MET A 153 -2.98 -14.86 -27.05
C MET A 153 -4.05 -15.95 -27.04
N VAL A 154 -4.32 -16.59 -28.17
CA VAL A 154 -5.27 -17.72 -28.25
C VAL A 154 -4.80 -18.90 -27.40
N GLN A 155 -3.48 -19.14 -27.34
CA GLN A 155 -2.90 -20.17 -26.49
C GLN A 155 -3.10 -19.86 -25.00
N GLU A 156 -2.80 -18.64 -24.55
CA GLU A 156 -2.96 -18.22 -23.15
C GLU A 156 -4.43 -18.25 -22.69
N LEU A 157 -5.35 -17.81 -23.56
CA LEU A 157 -6.78 -17.90 -23.29
C LEU A 157 -7.25 -19.36 -23.20
N GLY A 158 -6.70 -20.23 -24.05
CA GLY A 158 -6.92 -21.68 -23.98
C GLY A 158 -6.44 -22.29 -22.67
N LEU A 159 -5.25 -21.90 -22.19
CA LEU A 159 -4.72 -22.34 -20.89
C LEU A 159 -5.57 -21.85 -19.72
N THR A 160 -6.06 -20.61 -19.80
CA THR A 160 -6.95 -20.02 -18.79
C THR A 160 -8.28 -20.78 -18.70
N LEU A 161 -8.91 -21.07 -19.85
CA LEU A 161 -10.12 -21.90 -19.92
C LEU A 161 -9.90 -23.28 -19.30
N GLN A 162 -8.74 -23.91 -19.58
CA GLN A 162 -8.39 -25.21 -19.01
C GLN A 162 -8.20 -25.15 -17.49
N ALA A 163 -7.53 -24.11 -16.98
CA ALA A 163 -7.35 -23.91 -15.54
C ALA A 163 -8.69 -23.70 -14.81
N LEU A 164 -9.66 -23.08 -15.49
CA LEU A 164 -11.03 -22.89 -15.00
C LEU A 164 -11.91 -24.14 -15.17
N GLY A 165 -11.37 -25.24 -15.72
CA GLY A 165 -12.09 -26.49 -15.94
C GLY A 165 -13.12 -26.44 -17.07
N LEU A 166 -12.99 -25.47 -17.97
CA LEU A 166 -13.89 -25.29 -19.12
C LEU A 166 -13.47 -26.18 -20.30
N PRO A 167 -14.41 -26.55 -21.19
CA PRO A 167 -14.12 -27.38 -22.34
C PRO A 167 -13.07 -26.74 -23.25
N ARG A 168 -12.20 -27.57 -23.83
CA ARG A 168 -11.12 -27.11 -24.70
C ARG A 168 -11.71 -26.51 -25.98
N PRO A 169 -11.29 -25.30 -26.38
CA PRO A 169 -11.80 -24.68 -27.60
C PRO A 169 -11.37 -25.43 -28.85
N ALA A 170 -12.17 -25.31 -29.91
CA ALA A 170 -11.86 -25.92 -31.19
C ALA A 170 -10.57 -25.30 -31.80
N PRO A 171 -9.77 -26.08 -32.54
CA PRO A 171 -8.63 -25.54 -33.26
C PRO A 171 -9.09 -24.44 -34.24
N GLY A 172 -8.51 -23.25 -34.15
CA GLY A 172 -8.86 -22.11 -35.01
C GLY A 172 -9.96 -21.19 -34.45
N THR A 173 -10.44 -21.40 -33.22
CA THR A 173 -11.34 -20.43 -32.57
C THR A 173 -10.64 -19.08 -32.39
N PRO A 174 -11.22 -17.96 -32.88
CA PRO A 174 -10.63 -16.64 -32.73
C PRO A 174 -10.66 -16.19 -31.25
N ALA A 175 -9.66 -15.39 -30.85
CA ALA A 175 -9.53 -14.90 -29.47
C ALA A 175 -10.79 -14.17 -28.96
N SER A 176 -11.51 -13.47 -29.84
CA SER A 176 -12.76 -12.77 -29.50
C SER A 176 -13.85 -13.72 -29.01
N GLN A 177 -13.98 -14.90 -29.62
CA GLN A 177 -14.95 -15.92 -29.19
C GLN A 177 -14.55 -16.55 -27.85
N LEU A 178 -13.26 -16.79 -27.63
CA LEU A 178 -12.76 -17.30 -26.33
C LEU A 178 -12.99 -16.31 -25.19
N LEU A 179 -12.76 -15.02 -25.44
CA LEU A 179 -13.05 -13.96 -24.46
C LEU A 179 -14.55 -13.86 -24.18
N GLN A 180 -15.37 -13.96 -25.21
CA GLN A 180 -16.83 -13.92 -25.04
C GLN A 180 -17.32 -15.16 -24.26
N GLU A 181 -16.75 -16.34 -24.49
CA GLU A 181 -17.03 -17.54 -23.70
C GLU A 181 -16.56 -17.39 -22.25
N LEU A 182 -15.36 -16.85 -21.99
CA LEU A 182 -14.90 -16.56 -20.63
C LEU A 182 -15.83 -15.60 -19.88
N HIS A 183 -16.24 -14.52 -20.55
CA HIS A 183 -17.13 -13.52 -19.97
C HIS A 183 -18.57 -14.02 -19.79
N ALA A 184 -19.08 -14.85 -20.69
CA ALA A 184 -20.43 -15.39 -20.60
C ALA A 184 -20.59 -16.44 -19.49
N LYS A 185 -19.49 -16.95 -18.92
CA LYS A 185 -19.56 -17.96 -17.87
C LYS A 185 -19.75 -17.30 -16.52
N GLU A 186 -20.96 -17.44 -16.00
CA GLU A 186 -21.34 -17.20 -14.60
C GLU A 186 -20.37 -17.87 -13.60
N ALA A 187 -19.69 -18.94 -14.03
CA ALA A 187 -18.64 -19.62 -13.27
C ALA A 187 -17.45 -18.70 -12.91
N LEU A 188 -17.05 -17.77 -13.79
CA LEU A 188 -15.93 -16.86 -13.52
C LEU A 188 -16.32 -15.80 -12.48
N GLU A 189 -17.54 -15.28 -12.56
CA GLU A 189 -18.08 -14.34 -11.57
C GLU A 189 -18.22 -15.01 -10.21
N SER A 190 -18.76 -16.23 -10.15
CA SER A 190 -18.91 -16.98 -8.91
C SER A 190 -17.56 -17.39 -8.29
N LEU A 191 -16.59 -17.79 -9.11
CA LEU A 191 -15.22 -18.07 -8.65
C LEU A 191 -14.55 -16.81 -8.10
N SER A 192 -14.67 -15.69 -8.81
CA SER A 192 -14.13 -14.41 -8.34
C SER A 192 -14.76 -14.00 -7.01
N GLN A 193 -16.08 -14.16 -6.87
CA GLN A 193 -16.79 -13.87 -5.64
C GLN A 193 -16.33 -14.78 -4.49
N SER A 194 -16.22 -16.09 -4.74
CA SER A 194 -15.71 -17.05 -3.77
C SER A 194 -14.29 -16.72 -3.30
N LEU A 195 -13.38 -16.38 -4.22
CA LEU A 195 -12.01 -15.97 -3.89
C LEU A 195 -11.98 -14.66 -3.08
N ARG A 196 -12.84 -13.69 -3.42
CA ARG A 196 -12.99 -12.45 -2.61
C ARG A 196 -13.47 -12.76 -1.20
N ASP A 197 -14.44 -13.65 -1.05
CA ASP A 197 -14.99 -14.03 0.26
C ASP A 197 -13.96 -14.81 1.08
N GLN A 198 -13.20 -15.72 0.47
CA GLN A 198 -12.07 -16.39 1.12
C GLN A 198 -10.99 -15.39 1.58
N TYR A 199 -10.63 -14.42 0.72
CA TYR A 199 -9.67 -13.39 1.07
C TYR A 199 -10.17 -12.51 2.23
N ARG A 200 -11.46 -12.11 2.21
CA ARG A 200 -12.10 -11.37 3.29
C ARG A 200 -12.05 -12.14 4.60
N CYS A 201 -12.38 -13.43 4.60
CA CYS A 201 -12.29 -14.29 5.77
C CYS A 201 -10.87 -14.36 6.32
N ARG A 202 -9.86 -14.58 5.46
CA ARG A 202 -8.46 -14.64 5.88
C ARG A 202 -7.96 -13.31 6.44
N ARG A 203 -8.33 -12.18 5.82
CA ARG A 203 -8.01 -10.84 6.32
C ARG A 203 -8.67 -10.58 7.68
N TYR A 204 -9.95 -10.91 7.84
CA TYR A 204 -10.65 -10.75 9.11
C TYR A 204 -10.00 -11.59 10.22
N LEU A 205 -9.65 -12.85 9.94
CA LEU A 205 -8.95 -13.70 10.90
C LEU A 205 -7.58 -13.14 11.31
N LEU A 206 -6.81 -12.63 10.35
CA LEU A 206 -5.50 -12.03 10.64
C LEU A 206 -5.63 -10.76 11.48
N LEU A 207 -6.59 -9.89 11.15
CA LEU A 207 -6.88 -8.68 11.94
C LEU A 207 -7.39 -9.04 13.34
N LYS A 208 -8.32 -9.98 13.45
CA LYS A 208 -8.84 -10.42 14.75
C LYS A 208 -7.76 -11.04 15.63
N ARG A 209 -6.84 -11.79 15.03
CA ARG A 209 -5.67 -12.33 15.74
C ARG A 209 -4.75 -11.22 16.21
N LEU A 210 -4.50 -10.20 15.37
CA LEU A 210 -3.74 -9.03 15.77
C LEU A 210 -4.39 -8.31 16.95
N ASP A 211 -5.71 -8.07 16.89
CA ASP A 211 -6.46 -7.43 17.98
C ASP A 211 -6.36 -8.22 19.28
N LEU A 212 -6.48 -9.55 19.21
CA LEU A 212 -6.33 -10.44 20.37
C LEU A 212 -4.91 -10.40 20.93
N THR A 213 -3.88 -10.37 20.08
CA THR A 213 -2.49 -10.22 20.54
C THR A 213 -2.25 -8.87 21.20
N THR A 214 -2.74 -7.77 20.62
CA THR A 214 -2.65 -6.44 21.23
C THR A 214 -3.41 -6.37 22.55
N SER A 215 -4.62 -6.94 22.58
CA SER A 215 -5.46 -6.98 23.78
C SER A 215 -4.84 -7.82 24.91
N ALA A 216 -4.05 -8.85 24.60
CA ALA A 216 -3.35 -9.64 25.59
C ALA A 216 -2.31 -8.82 26.38
N PHE A 217 -1.70 -7.80 25.77
CA PHE A 217 -0.80 -6.89 26.49
C PHE A 217 -1.54 -5.96 27.47
N HIS A 218 -2.78 -5.58 27.15
CA HIS A 218 -3.64 -4.80 28.03
C HIS A 218 -4.51 -5.66 28.95
N TRP A 219 -4.27 -6.98 28.96
CA TRP A 219 -4.98 -7.88 29.88
C TRP A 219 -4.61 -7.58 31.33
N SER A 220 -3.37 -7.16 31.63
CA SER A 220 -2.98 -6.72 32.98
C SER A 220 -3.82 -5.55 33.47
N ASP A 221 -3.97 -4.51 32.64
CA ASP A 221 -4.69 -3.28 33.00
C ASP A 221 -6.18 -3.57 33.20
N ARG A 222 -6.77 -4.39 32.31
CA ARG A 222 -8.17 -4.82 32.45
C ARG A 222 -8.40 -5.76 33.63
N ALA A 223 -7.45 -6.68 33.87
CA ALA A 223 -7.51 -7.61 35.01
C ALA A 223 -7.32 -6.87 36.34
N GLU A 224 -6.49 -5.83 36.39
CA GLU A 224 -6.29 -5.02 37.59
C GLU A 224 -7.55 -4.23 37.95
N VAL A 225 -8.25 -3.68 36.94
CA VAL A 225 -9.54 -3.00 37.12
C VAL A 225 -10.67 -3.95 37.51
N LEU A 226 -10.72 -5.16 36.92
CA LEU A 226 -11.81 -6.12 37.16
C LEU A 226 -11.60 -7.04 38.37
N MET A 227 -10.36 -7.42 38.67
CA MET A 227 -10.01 -8.44 39.68
C MET A 227 -9.12 -7.88 40.81
N GLY A 228 -8.80 -6.58 40.80
CA GLY A 228 -7.86 -5.97 41.74
C GLY A 228 -6.41 -6.38 41.44
N ASN A 229 -5.48 -6.10 42.36
CA ASN A 229 -4.07 -6.47 42.20
C ASN A 229 -3.94 -8.01 42.08
N VAL A 230 -3.72 -8.52 40.87
CA VAL A 230 -3.55 -9.95 40.62
C VAL A 230 -2.07 -10.29 40.83
N PRO A 231 -1.70 -11.13 41.82
CA PRO A 231 -0.31 -11.47 42.08
C PRO A 231 0.29 -12.18 40.87
N ASP A 232 1.54 -11.81 40.56
CA ASP A 232 2.28 -12.25 39.38
C ASP A 232 2.36 -13.80 39.33
N ARG A 233 1.66 -14.42 38.38
CA ARG A 233 1.53 -15.90 38.30
C ARG A 233 2.59 -16.57 37.43
N GLY A 234 3.53 -15.82 36.88
CA GLY A 234 4.54 -16.36 35.97
C GLY A 234 5.78 -15.49 35.96
N GLY A 235 6.47 -15.46 37.11
CA GLY A 235 7.61 -14.59 37.41
C GLY A 235 8.53 -14.29 36.24
N ARG A 236 9.16 -13.10 36.28
CA ARG A 236 9.98 -12.60 35.17
C ARG A 236 11.00 -13.67 34.74
N PRO A 237 11.30 -13.84 33.45
CA PRO A 237 12.20 -14.90 32.97
C PRO A 237 13.56 -14.97 33.67
N ASN A 238 14.04 -13.86 34.25
CA ASN A 238 15.31 -13.76 34.98
C ASN A 238 15.20 -14.10 36.49
N GLU A 239 14.00 -14.32 37.01
CA GLU A 239 13.71 -14.66 38.42
C GLU A 239 13.36 -16.14 38.60
N LEU A 240 13.12 -16.86 37.51
CA LEU A 240 12.92 -18.31 37.49
C LEU A 240 14.28 -19.01 37.45
N GLU A 241 14.85 -19.35 38.61
CA GLU A 241 15.84 -20.45 38.64
C GLU A 241 15.06 -21.76 38.43
N PRO A 242 15.23 -22.47 37.29
CA PRO A 242 14.69 -23.82 37.20
C PRO A 242 15.48 -24.67 38.20
N PRO A 243 14.84 -25.33 39.19
CA PRO A 243 15.55 -26.32 39.99
C PRO A 243 16.00 -27.41 39.01
N MET A 244 17.31 -27.49 38.74
CA MET A 244 17.87 -28.52 37.90
C MET A 244 17.43 -29.89 38.46
N PRO A 245 16.65 -30.69 37.73
CA PRO A 245 16.29 -32.01 38.22
C PRO A 245 17.55 -32.87 38.26
N THR A 246 17.79 -33.53 39.40
CA THR A 246 18.87 -34.51 39.50
C THR A 246 18.54 -35.69 38.60
N TRP A 247 19.35 -35.89 37.55
CA TRP A 247 19.24 -37.05 36.67
C TRP A 247 19.62 -38.30 37.46
N ARG A 248 18.62 -39.03 37.98
CA ARG A 248 18.86 -40.38 38.52
C ARG A 248 18.98 -41.35 37.35
N SER A 249 20.07 -42.11 37.31
CA SER A 249 20.25 -43.20 36.36
C SER A 249 19.04 -44.14 36.39
N ARG A 250 18.59 -44.57 35.22
CA ARG A 250 17.47 -45.49 35.05
C ARG A 250 17.87 -46.86 35.63
N ARG A 251 17.59 -47.03 36.92
CA ARG A 251 17.65 -48.21 37.81
C ARG A 251 18.21 -49.51 37.21
N GLU A 252 19.20 -50.09 37.89
CA GLU A 252 19.61 -51.50 37.74
C GLU A 252 18.55 -52.52 38.23
N ASP A 253 17.44 -52.08 38.83
CA ASP A 253 16.41 -52.96 39.41
C ASP A 253 15.10 -53.01 38.60
N GLY A 254 15.16 -53.55 37.38
CA GLY A 254 13.95 -53.78 36.57
C GLY A 254 14.17 -54.79 35.45
N GLY A 255 13.92 -56.07 35.73
CA GLY A 255 14.14 -57.20 34.83
C GLY A 255 13.43 -57.14 33.47
N PRO A 256 13.80 -58.05 32.54
CA PRO A 256 13.52 -57.93 31.11
C PRO A 256 12.04 -58.16 30.79
N GLN A 257 11.32 -57.12 30.33
CA GLN A 257 10.00 -57.29 29.71
C GLN A 257 10.13 -57.64 28.23
N CYS A 258 9.76 -58.88 27.92
CA CYS A 258 9.68 -59.48 26.59
C CYS A 258 8.59 -58.80 25.74
N TRP A 259 8.95 -58.21 24.60
CA TRP A 259 7.99 -57.70 23.62
C TRP A 259 7.47 -58.83 22.73
N GLY A 260 6.24 -59.29 23.01
CA GLY A 260 5.55 -60.33 22.26
C GLY A 260 5.16 -59.88 20.84
N ARG A 261 5.78 -60.52 19.85
CA ARG A 261 5.52 -60.35 18.40
C ARG A 261 4.27 -61.14 17.98
N LYS A 262 3.08 -60.53 17.89
CA LYS A 262 1.89 -61.19 17.31
C LYS A 262 1.95 -61.16 15.77
N LYS A 263 2.35 -62.28 15.16
CA LYS A 263 2.20 -62.55 13.72
C LYS A 263 0.72 -62.81 13.37
N LYS A 264 0.14 -62.02 12.47
CA LYS A 264 -1.14 -62.35 11.80
C LYS A 264 -0.93 -63.53 10.84
N LYS A 265 -1.61 -64.66 11.08
CA LYS A 265 -1.72 -65.77 10.12
C LYS A 265 -2.83 -65.44 9.11
N LYS A 266 -2.50 -65.48 7.81
CA LYS A 266 -3.44 -65.63 6.69
C LYS A 266 -4.15 -66.99 6.83
N LYS A 267 -5.47 -67.02 6.67
CA LYS A 267 -6.21 -68.26 6.44
C LYS A 267 -6.62 -68.32 4.97
N LYS A 268 -6.43 -69.51 4.42
CA LYS A 268 -6.66 -69.96 3.05
C LYS A 268 -8.14 -70.18 2.83
#